data_AF-A0A1H0N2X1-F1
#
_entry.id   AF-A0A1H0N2X1-F1
#
_cell.length_a   1.000
_cell.length_b   1.000
_cell.length_c   1.000
_cell.angle_alpha   90.00
_cell.angle_beta   90.00
_cell.angle_gamma   90.00
#
_symmetry.space_group_name_H-M   'P 1'
#
loop_
_entity.id
_entity.type
_entity.pdbx_description
1 polymer ?
#
loop_
_entity_poly.entity_id
_entity_poly.type
_entity_poly.pdbx_seq_one_letter_code
_entity_poly.pdbx_strand_id
1 'polypeptide(L)'
;MFVTKVNPYWARWQKKTYVPYGVEGSVLFFGKGENTVSIDLEAEQQDGAVTFQINQDYNGNLIVGEGPLAVAYLEIPAEKTQLVDTGEVNEKNEPVMKVEKIPVDVDNCSLTLYPLQAPIENNTEGNM
;
A
#
# COMPACT_ATOMS: atom_id res chain seq x y z
N MET A 1 44.99 -12.19 -3.48
CA MET A 1 44.06 -13.34 -3.45
C MET A 1 42.70 -12.78 -3.85
N PHE A 2 42.29 -12.98 -5.10
CA PHE A 2 41.01 -12.48 -5.60
C PHE A 2 39.93 -13.52 -5.33
N VAL A 3 38.97 -13.21 -4.46
CA VAL A 3 37.79 -14.05 -4.26
C VAL A 3 36.73 -13.59 -5.25
N THR A 4 36.71 -14.22 -6.42
CA THR A 4 35.61 -14.09 -7.38
C THR A 4 34.43 -14.89 -6.81
N LYS A 5 33.41 -14.21 -6.28
CA LYS A 5 32.13 -14.87 -5.98
C LYS A 5 31.44 -15.14 -7.31
N VAL A 6 31.63 -16.33 -7.85
CA VAL A 6 30.87 -16.84 -8.99
C VAL A 6 29.44 -17.05 -8.49
N ASN A 7 28.51 -16.20 -8.92
CA ASN A 7 27.08 -16.43 -8.71
C ASN A 7 26.62 -17.49 -9.72
N PRO A 8 26.34 -18.74 -9.31
CA PRO A 8 26.13 -19.79 -10.29
C PRO A 8 24.67 -19.82 -10.74
N TYR A 9 24.46 -20.17 -12.01
CA TYR A 9 23.21 -20.18 -12.78
C TYR A 9 22.06 -21.06 -12.23
N TRP A 10 22.11 -21.53 -10.98
CA TRP A 10 21.05 -22.30 -10.30
C TRP A 10 20.10 -21.45 -9.42
N ALA A 11 20.35 -20.14 -9.25
CA ALA A 11 19.44 -19.23 -8.52
C ALA A 11 18.02 -19.11 -9.13
N ARG A 12 17.80 -19.70 -10.32
CA ARG A 12 16.50 -19.74 -11.03
C ARG A 12 15.38 -20.51 -10.33
N TRP A 13 15.67 -21.20 -9.22
CA TRP A 13 14.67 -21.90 -8.38
C TRP A 13 14.53 -21.29 -6.98
N GLN A 14 14.90 -20.02 -6.78
CA GLN A 14 14.53 -19.34 -5.53
C GLN A 14 13.01 -19.23 -5.45
N LYS A 15 12.44 -19.71 -4.33
CA LYS A 15 11.03 -19.55 -3.98
C LYS A 15 10.68 -18.07 -4.14
N LYS A 16 9.71 -17.76 -5.02
CA LYS A 16 9.19 -16.40 -5.16
C LYS A 16 8.79 -15.91 -3.79
N THR A 17 9.50 -14.90 -3.32
CA THR A 17 9.23 -14.24 -2.05
C THR A 17 8.60 -12.91 -2.38
N TYR A 18 7.53 -12.59 -1.69
CA TYR A 18 6.77 -11.36 -1.88
C TYR A 18 6.98 -10.47 -0.66
N VAL A 19 6.76 -9.16 -0.84
CA VAL A 19 6.73 -8.24 0.29
C VAL A 19 5.64 -8.70 1.29
N PRO A 20 5.96 -8.87 2.57
CA PRO A 20 4.93 -9.12 3.58
C PRO A 20 4.04 -7.89 3.68
N TYR A 21 2.74 -8.11 3.87
CA TYR A 21 1.78 -7.03 4.02
C TYR A 21 0.72 -7.42 5.06
N GLY A 22 0.05 -6.41 5.60
CA GLY A 22 -1.03 -6.57 6.56
C GLY A 22 -1.94 -5.36 6.55
N VAL A 23 -3.18 -5.55 6.98
CA VAL A 23 -4.18 -4.48 7.08
C VAL A 23 -4.59 -4.32 8.54
N GLU A 24 -4.64 -3.08 9.01
CA GLU A 24 -5.23 -2.71 10.30
C GLU A 24 -6.18 -1.54 10.10
N GLY A 25 -7.49 -1.78 10.26
CA GLY A 25 -8.51 -0.78 9.92
C GLY A 25 -8.46 -0.40 8.43
N SER A 26 -8.29 0.89 8.14
CA SER A 26 -8.10 1.41 6.79
C SER A 26 -6.63 1.45 6.34
N VAL A 27 -5.67 1.05 7.18
CA VAL A 27 -4.25 1.20 6.88
C VAL A 27 -3.65 -0.09 6.37
N LEU A 28 -3.06 -0.04 5.17
CA LEU A 28 -2.30 -1.13 4.56
C LEU A 28 -0.80 -0.93 4.81
N PHE A 29 -0.16 -1.94 5.38
CA PHE A 29 1.27 -1.96 5.68
C PHE A 29 2.01 -2.90 4.74
N PHE A 30 3.22 -2.52 4.35
CA PHE A 30 4.16 -3.34 3.59
C PHE A 30 5.51 -3.38 4.28
N GLY A 31 6.14 -4.54 4.35
CA GLY A 31 7.47 -4.71 4.90
C GLY A 31 7.49 -5.25 6.33
N LYS A 32 8.63 -5.05 7.00
CA LYS A 32 8.89 -5.61 8.33
C LYS A 32 9.86 -4.73 9.10
N GLY A 33 9.69 -4.65 10.43
CA GLY A 33 10.56 -3.88 11.30
C GLY A 33 10.63 -2.41 10.89
N GLU A 34 11.83 -1.85 10.87
CA GLU A 34 12.08 -0.44 10.50
C GLU A 34 11.85 -0.16 9.01
N ASN A 35 11.88 -1.18 8.16
CA ASN A 35 11.64 -1.07 6.72
C ASN A 35 10.18 -1.42 6.41
N THR A 36 9.28 -0.64 7.01
CA THR A 36 7.84 -0.73 6.84
C THR A 36 7.31 0.57 6.26
N VAL A 37 6.52 0.48 5.20
CA VAL A 37 5.75 1.60 4.66
C VAL A 37 4.26 1.34 4.86
N SER A 38 3.48 2.41 4.97
CA SER A 38 2.03 2.31 5.19
C SER A 38 1.28 3.29 4.29
N ILE A 39 0.06 2.92 3.92
CA ILE A 39 -0.88 3.74 3.16
C ILE A 39 -2.22 3.70 3.89
N ASP A 40 -2.76 4.85 4.25
CA ASP A 40 -4.12 4.97 4.75
C ASP A 40 -5.10 5.02 3.57
N LEU A 41 -5.81 3.92 3.36
CA LEU A 41 -6.69 3.74 2.21
C LEU A 41 -7.83 4.75 2.21
N GLU A 42 -8.31 5.19 3.37
CA GLU A 42 -9.43 6.13 3.47
C GLU A 42 -8.98 7.58 3.19
N ALA A 43 -7.80 7.93 3.69
CA ALA A 43 -7.21 9.25 3.49
C ALA A 43 -6.78 9.48 2.03
N GLU A 44 -6.34 8.43 1.34
CA GLU A 44 -5.85 8.51 -0.05
C GLU A 44 -6.95 8.37 -1.11
N GLN A 45 -8.19 8.04 -0.74
CA GLN A 45 -9.31 8.02 -1.69
C GLN A 45 -9.54 9.41 -2.32
N GLN A 46 -9.88 9.41 -3.61
CA GLN A 46 -10.21 10.60 -4.38
C GLN A 46 -11.50 10.37 -5.18
N ASP A 47 -11.97 11.41 -5.88
CA ASP A 47 -13.13 11.33 -6.79
C ASP A 47 -12.96 10.26 -7.89
N GLY A 48 -11.72 9.90 -8.21
CA GLY A 48 -11.34 8.82 -9.12
C GLY A 48 -10.59 7.69 -8.42
N ALA A 49 -10.53 6.53 -9.07
CA ALA A 49 -9.66 5.44 -8.61
C ALA A 49 -8.19 5.90 -8.67
N VAL A 50 -7.43 5.55 -7.64
CA VAL A 50 -6.02 5.90 -7.51
C VAL A 50 -5.16 4.65 -7.41
N THR A 51 -3.98 4.70 -8.01
CA THR A 51 -3.03 3.59 -7.98
C THR A 51 -1.75 4.02 -7.27
N PHE A 52 -1.37 3.26 -6.25
CA PHE A 52 -0.09 3.39 -5.57
C PHE A 52 0.82 2.25 -6.00
N GLN A 53 2.09 2.59 -6.23
CA GLN A 53 3.14 1.61 -6.47
C GLN A 53 4.03 1.54 -5.24
N ILE A 54 4.35 0.33 -4.81
CA ILE A 54 5.42 0.09 -3.84
C ILE A 54 6.62 -0.43 -4.63
N ASN A 55 7.74 0.26 -4.49
CA ASN A 55 9.01 -0.11 -5.09
C ASN A 55 10.02 -0.51 -4.02
N GLN A 56 10.98 -1.32 -4.43
CA GLN A 56 12.17 -1.68 -3.66
C GLN A 56 13.38 -0.99 -4.29
N ASP A 57 14.21 -0.34 -3.47
CA ASP A 57 15.51 0.17 -3.92
C ASP A 57 16.54 -0.97 -4.06
N TYR A 58 17.74 -0.66 -4.57
CA TYR A 58 18.78 -1.67 -4.73
C TYR A 58 19.39 -2.19 -3.41
N ASN A 59 19.07 -1.55 -2.28
CA ASN A 59 19.49 -1.95 -0.93
C ASN A 59 18.39 -2.74 -0.19
N GLY A 60 17.23 -2.97 -0.82
CA GLY A 60 16.13 -3.70 -0.20
C GLY A 60 15.14 -2.83 0.60
N ASN A 61 15.28 -1.50 0.61
CA ASN A 61 14.34 -0.57 1.25
C ASN A 61 13.06 -0.40 0.41
N LEU A 62 11.93 -0.21 1.09
CA LEU A 62 10.64 0.04 0.45
C LEU A 62 10.39 1.54 0.27
N ILE A 63 9.82 1.89 -0.89
CA ILE A 63 9.48 3.25 -1.28
C ILE A 63 8.05 3.24 -1.83
N VAL A 64 7.22 4.19 -1.39
CA VAL A 64 5.90 4.46 -1.98
C VAL A 64 6.08 5.44 -3.15
N GLY A 65 5.47 5.17 -4.29
CA GLY A 65 5.59 5.99 -5.49
C GLY A 65 6.67 5.45 -6.44
N GLU A 66 7.32 6.31 -7.22
CA GLU A 66 8.29 5.89 -8.24
C GLU A 66 9.58 5.32 -7.63
N GLY A 67 10.07 4.21 -8.20
CA GLY A 67 11.29 3.56 -7.76
C GLY A 67 11.77 2.49 -8.73
N PRO A 68 12.95 1.89 -8.49
CA PRO A 68 13.62 1.10 -9.50
C PRO A 68 12.99 -0.28 -9.72
N LEU A 69 12.40 -0.91 -8.69
CA LEU A 69 11.91 -2.28 -8.76
C LEU A 69 10.51 -2.40 -8.14
N ALA A 70 9.47 -2.55 -8.97
CA ALA A 70 8.09 -2.69 -8.48
C ALA A 70 7.91 -4.00 -7.70
N VAL A 71 7.37 -3.91 -6.48
CA VAL A 71 7.08 -5.06 -5.62
C VAL A 71 5.60 -5.18 -5.28
N ALA A 72 4.83 -4.09 -5.37
CA ALA A 72 3.37 -4.13 -5.30
C ALA A 72 2.72 -3.00 -6.09
N TYR A 73 1.50 -3.24 -6.58
CA TYR A 73 0.55 -2.22 -7.02
C TYR A 73 -0.73 -2.34 -6.20
N LEU A 74 -1.14 -1.23 -5.60
CA LEU A 74 -2.39 -1.05 -4.88
C LEU A 74 -3.31 -0.17 -5.71
N GLU A 75 -4.53 -0.62 -5.95
CA GLU A 75 -5.60 0.19 -6.53
C GLU A 75 -6.67 0.44 -5.47
N ILE A 76 -6.93 1.72 -5.20
CA ILE A 76 -7.96 2.17 -4.26
C ILE A 76 -9.13 2.71 -5.10
N PRO A 77 -10.36 2.21 -4.90
CA PRO A 77 -11.51 2.68 -5.64
C PRO A 77 -11.85 4.13 -5.28
N ALA A 78 -12.55 4.80 -6.20
CA ALA A 78 -13.06 6.15 -5.98
C ALA A 78 -13.88 6.26 -4.69
N GLU A 79 -13.85 7.43 -4.06
CA GLU A 79 -14.68 7.70 -2.89
C GLU A 79 -16.17 7.63 -3.23
N LYS A 80 -16.96 7.19 -2.25
CA LYS A 80 -18.41 7.15 -2.35
C LYS A 80 -18.98 8.13 -1.34
N THR A 81 -20.01 8.86 -1.75
CA THR A 81 -20.75 9.76 -0.88
C THR A 81 -22.23 9.38 -0.85
N GLN A 82 -22.89 9.75 0.23
CA GLN A 82 -24.33 9.57 0.40
C GLN A 82 -24.98 10.86 0.87
N LEU A 83 -26.24 11.05 0.50
CA LEU A 83 -27.08 12.12 1.03
C LEU A 83 -27.76 11.62 2.29
N VAL A 84 -27.54 12.31 3.40
CA VAL A 84 -28.11 12.01 4.72
C VAL A 84 -29.02 13.16 5.12
N ASP A 85 -30.23 12.83 5.59
CA ASP A 85 -31.17 13.81 6.14
C ASP A 85 -30.61 14.36 7.46
N THR A 86 -30.51 15.68 7.58
CA THR A 86 -30.00 16.31 8.80
C THR A 86 -31.05 16.39 9.91
N GLY A 87 -32.32 16.11 9.61
CA GLY A 87 -33.45 16.33 10.51
C GLY A 87 -33.91 17.79 10.57
N GLU A 88 -33.30 18.67 9.77
CA GLU A 88 -33.69 20.08 9.63
C GLU A 88 -34.56 20.28 8.39
N VAL A 89 -35.43 21.28 8.43
CA VAL A 89 -36.25 21.69 7.28
C VAL A 89 -35.92 23.12 6.88
N ASN A 90 -35.89 23.40 5.59
CA ASN A 90 -35.66 24.75 5.06
C ASN A 90 -36.93 25.62 5.16
N GLU A 91 -36.85 26.88 4.73
CA GLU A 91 -37.97 27.84 4.74
C GLU A 91 -39.20 27.41 3.92
N LYS A 92 -39.06 26.41 3.05
CA LYS A 92 -40.12 25.81 2.24
C LYS A 92 -40.66 24.50 2.83
N ASN A 93 -40.28 24.17 4.07
CA ASN A 93 -40.62 22.91 4.75
C ASN A 93 -40.06 21.65 4.03
N GLU A 94 -38.97 21.79 3.28
CA GLU A 94 -38.29 20.67 2.62
C GLU A 94 -37.11 20.17 3.48
N PRO A 95 -36.86 18.85 3.56
CA PRO A 95 -35.71 18.31 4.30
C PRO A 95 -34.37 18.83 3.78
N VAL A 96 -33.49 19.21 4.70
CA VAL A 96 -32.11 19.58 4.39
C VAL A 96 -31.27 18.30 4.31
N MET A 97 -30.71 18.04 3.14
CA MET A 97 -29.81 16.92 2.91
C MET A 97 -28.36 17.36 3.01
N LYS A 98 -27.51 16.54 3.63
CA LYS A 98 -26.06 16.74 3.71
C LYS A 98 -25.33 15.62 2.97
N VAL A 99 -24.26 15.97 2.27
CA VAL A 99 -23.36 14.99 1.66
C VAL A 99 -22.38 14.48 2.72
N GLU A 100 -22.31 13.16 2.89
CA GLU A 100 -21.35 12.51 3.80
C GLU A 100 -20.53 11.45 3.05
N LYS A 101 -19.24 11.35 3.40
CA LYS A 101 -18.33 10.34 2.85
C LYS A 101 -18.63 8.97 3.46
N ILE A 102 -18.74 7.96 2.61
CA ILE A 102 -18.85 6.56 3.03
C ILE A 102 -17.42 6.08 3.33
N PRO A 103 -17.17 5.45 4.50
CA PRO A 103 -15.86 4.88 4.83
C PRO A 103 -15.35 3.92 3.77
N VAL A 104 -14.02 3.81 3.65
CA VAL A 104 -13.40 2.91 2.68
C VAL A 104 -13.76 1.46 3.00
N ASP A 105 -14.08 0.71 1.95
CA ASP A 105 -14.25 -0.73 2.03
C ASP A 105 -12.98 -1.39 1.48
N VAL A 106 -12.14 -1.91 2.38
CA VAL A 106 -10.83 -2.48 2.05
C VAL A 106 -10.97 -3.69 1.12
N ASP A 107 -12.08 -4.43 1.18
CA ASP A 107 -12.34 -5.58 0.32
C ASP A 107 -12.54 -5.18 -1.14
N ASN A 108 -12.83 -3.90 -1.41
CA ASN A 108 -12.90 -3.35 -2.76
C ASN A 108 -11.57 -2.80 -3.28
N CYS A 109 -10.50 -2.81 -2.48
CA CYS A 109 -9.16 -2.48 -2.94
C CYS A 109 -8.53 -3.69 -3.66
N SER A 110 -7.70 -3.42 -4.67
CA SER A 110 -6.96 -4.47 -5.38
C SER A 110 -5.48 -4.39 -5.06
N LEU A 111 -4.87 -5.51 -4.68
CA LEU A 111 -3.44 -5.61 -4.42
C LEU A 111 -2.79 -6.65 -5.33
N THR A 112 -1.89 -6.20 -6.19
CA THR A 112 -1.05 -7.07 -7.01
C THR A 112 0.36 -7.09 -6.47
N LEU A 113 0.90 -8.29 -6.21
CA LEU A 113 2.25 -8.48 -5.68
C LEU A 113 3.21 -9.02 -6.74
N TYR A 114 4.43 -8.48 -6.73
CA TYR A 114 5.53 -8.93 -7.58
C TYR A 114 6.63 -9.56 -6.73
N PRO A 115 7.38 -10.54 -7.28
CA PRO A 115 8.49 -11.13 -6.56
C PRO A 115 9.54 -10.07 -6.19
N LEU A 116 9.96 -10.10 -4.94
CA LEU A 116 11.10 -9.32 -4.46
C LEU A 116 12.34 -9.61 -5.31
N GLN A 117 13.11 -8.56 -5.57
CA GLN A 117 14.37 -8.65 -6.29
C GLN A 117 15.55 -8.79 -5.31
N ALA A 118 15.39 -8.27 -4.10
CA ALA A 118 16.30 -8.45 -2.97
C ALA A 118 15.52 -8.78 -1.68
N PRO A 119 16.12 -9.48 -0.72
CA PRO A 119 15.53 -9.61 0.61
C PRO A 119 15.28 -8.23 1.22
N ILE A 120 14.15 -8.07 1.92
CA ILE A 120 13.89 -6.86 2.70
C ILE A 120 14.86 -6.88 3.89
N GLU A 121 15.76 -5.91 3.94
CA GLU A 121 16.70 -5.77 5.05
C GLU A 121 15.93 -5.30 6.29
N ASN A 122 16.18 -5.97 7.42
CA ASN A 122 15.90 -5.39 8.73
C ASN A 122 17.21 -4.68 9.09
N ASN A 123 17.23 -3.36 9.22
CA ASN A 123 18.34 -2.72 9.92
C ASN A 123 18.30 -3.21 11.38
N THR A 124 19.03 -4.28 11.65
CA THR A 124 19.30 -4.78 12.99
C THR A 124 20.79 -4.64 13.23
N GLU A 125 21.31 -3.43 13.05
CA GLU A 125 22.63 -3.03 13.52
C GLU A 125 22.48 -1.91 14.53
N GLY A 126 21.97 -2.30 15.70
CA GLY A 126 21.84 -1.47 16.88
C GLY A 126 21.80 -2.34 18.13
N ASN A 127 22.86 -3.13 18.37
CA ASN A 127 23.37 -3.52 19.71
C ASN A 127 24.40 -4.66 19.62
N MET A 128 25.69 -4.31 19.62
CA MET A 128 26.67 -4.57 20.70
C MET A 128 28.07 -4.16 20.26
#